data_AF-A0A918YDD8-F1
#
_entry.id   AF-A0A918YDD8-F1
#
_cell.length_a   1.000
_cell.length_b   1.000
_cell.length_c   1.000
_cell.angle_alpha   90.00
_cell.angle_beta   90.00
_cell.angle_gamma   90.00
#
_symmetry.space_group_name_H-M   'P 1'
#
loop_
_entity.id
_entity.type
_entity.pdbx_description
1 polymer ?
#
loop_
_entity_poly.entity_id
_entity_poly.type
_entity_poly.pdbx_seq_one_letter_code
_entity_poly.pdbx_strand_id
1 'polypeptide(L)'
;MVLAAVPGSMLRVGIADGRVETLAEDAGPFPDGIVIESSAVYWTTMGTPTLDPAKGTGEAAEDFSPCDGGVHAMNLDGTGRRDLVRPGTVTTGKQLVSDGDGSLYWSDREGRRVSRVRTDGSGLTDLVVNPPGDISQECVGVAVDPGRVRRPSRRGPAPGRPRPLRSQ
;
A
#
# COMPACT_ATOMS: atom_id res chain seq x y z
N MET A 1 -9.24 12.06 -13.71
CA MET A 1 -9.82 10.70 -13.77
C MET A 1 -9.81 10.14 -12.36
N VAL A 2 -10.83 9.39 -11.97
CA VAL A 2 -10.89 8.63 -10.72
C VAL A 2 -10.88 7.15 -11.06
N LEU A 3 -10.24 6.34 -10.21
CA LEU A 3 -10.33 4.89 -10.28
C LEU A 3 -11.13 4.39 -9.09
N ALA A 4 -11.91 3.33 -9.31
CA ALA A 4 -12.65 2.66 -8.27
C ALA A 4 -12.43 1.14 -8.36
N ALA A 5 -12.14 0.54 -7.21
CA ALA A 5 -12.16 -0.90 -7.03
C ALA A 5 -13.59 -1.35 -6.73
N VAL A 6 -14.09 -2.33 -7.47
CA VAL A 6 -15.37 -3.00 -7.19
C VAL A 6 -15.14 -4.51 -7.18
N PRO A 7 -16.05 -5.33 -6.62
CA PRO A 7 -15.88 -6.78 -6.62
C PRO A 7 -15.55 -7.31 -8.02
N GLY A 8 -14.34 -7.85 -8.18
CA GLY A 8 -13.85 -8.43 -9.43
C GLY A 8 -13.36 -7.44 -10.51
N SER A 9 -13.62 -6.13 -10.41
CA SER A 9 -13.31 -5.19 -11.51
C SER A 9 -12.69 -3.87 -11.05
N MET A 10 -11.97 -3.23 -11.98
CA MET A 10 -11.47 -1.86 -11.85
C MET A 10 -12.24 -0.94 -12.78
N LEU A 11 -12.77 0.15 -12.24
CA LEU A 11 -13.52 1.15 -13.00
C LEU A 11 -12.71 2.44 -13.13
N ARG A 12 -12.86 3.09 -14.28
CA ARG A 12 -12.34 4.41 -14.61
C ARG A 12 -13.51 5.38 -14.73
N VAL A 13 -13.43 6.50 -14.02
CA VAL A 13 -14.46 7.54 -14.03
C VAL A 13 -13.88 8.86 -14.56
N GLY A 14 -14.52 9.40 -15.60
CA GLY A 14 -14.26 10.73 -16.13
C GLY A 14 -14.70 11.81 -15.15
N ILE A 15 -13.80 12.75 -14.82
CA ILE A 15 -14.11 13.78 -13.80
C ILE A 15 -14.99 14.88 -14.37
N ALA A 16 -14.84 15.17 -15.66
CA ALA A 16 -15.57 16.26 -16.31
C ALA A 16 -17.01 15.85 -16.66
N ASP A 17 -17.23 14.58 -17.00
CA ASP A 17 -18.47 14.08 -17.59
C ASP A 17 -19.12 12.94 -16.77
N GLY A 18 -18.43 12.42 -15.75
CA GLY A 18 -18.92 11.29 -14.94
C GLY A 18 -18.95 9.96 -15.69
N ARG A 19 -18.39 9.88 -16.91
CA ARG A 19 -18.44 8.65 -17.71
C ARG A 19 -17.67 7.53 -17.02
N VAL A 20 -18.32 6.38 -16.85
CA VAL A 20 -17.75 5.19 -16.23
C VAL A 20 -17.37 4.18 -17.31
N GLU A 21 -16.14 3.67 -17.24
CA GLU A 21 -15.62 2.64 -18.13
C GLU A 21 -14.94 1.54 -17.31
N THR A 22 -15.06 0.29 -17.74
CA THR A 22 -14.27 -0.78 -17.14
C THR A 22 -12.82 -0.69 -17.61
N LEU A 23 -11.89 -0.58 -16.67
CA LEU A 23 -10.45 -0.62 -16.93
C LEU A 23 -9.93 -2.06 -16.88
N ALA A 24 -10.44 -2.89 -15.97
CA ALA A 24 -10.17 -4.33 -15.94
C ALA A 24 -11.37 -5.11 -15.39
N GLU A 25 -11.66 -6.24 -16.02
CA GLU A 25 -12.71 -7.20 -15.64
C GLU A 25 -12.22 -8.29 -14.68
N ASP A 26 -10.90 -8.37 -14.46
CA ASP A 26 -10.27 -9.37 -13.59
C ASP A 26 -9.32 -8.69 -12.62
N ALA A 27 -9.87 -7.96 -11.65
CA ALA A 27 -9.11 -7.27 -10.63
C ALA A 27 -8.59 -8.20 -9.52
N GLY A 28 -8.98 -9.49 -9.53
CA GLY A 28 -8.78 -10.41 -8.42
C GLY A 28 -9.85 -10.30 -7.33
N PRO A 29 -9.78 -11.14 -6.29
CA PRO A 29 -10.81 -11.22 -5.26
C PRO A 29 -10.74 -10.01 -4.32
N PHE A 30 -11.87 -9.34 -4.12
CA PHE A 30 -12.03 -8.22 -3.19
C PHE A 30 -10.89 -7.19 -3.28
N PRO A 31 -10.74 -6.50 -4.42
CA PRO A 31 -9.75 -5.45 -4.54
C PRO A 31 -10.15 -4.26 -3.64
N ASP A 32 -9.16 -3.62 -3.01
CA ASP A 32 -9.40 -2.62 -1.96
C ASP A 32 -8.60 -1.33 -2.22
N GLY A 33 -7.35 -1.26 -1.77
CA GLY A 33 -6.50 -0.09 -1.95
C GLY A 33 -6.05 0.05 -3.40
N ILE A 34 -6.14 1.25 -3.97
CA ILE A 34 -5.75 1.54 -5.36
C ILE A 34 -4.97 2.85 -5.45
N VAL A 35 -3.90 2.86 -6.25
CA VAL A 35 -3.11 4.05 -6.57
C VAL A 35 -2.68 4.05 -8.03
N ILE A 36 -2.41 5.25 -8.54
CA ILE A 36 -1.72 5.44 -9.82
C ILE A 36 -0.34 5.98 -9.49
N GLU A 37 0.69 5.37 -10.08
CA GLU A 37 2.04 5.93 -10.06
C GLU A 37 2.60 5.91 -11.49
N SER A 38 3.05 7.08 -11.94
CA SER A 38 3.47 7.29 -13.33
C SER A 38 2.39 6.86 -14.33
N SER A 39 2.61 5.80 -15.11
CA SER A 39 1.68 5.29 -16.13
C SER A 39 1.01 3.96 -15.76
N ALA A 40 1.14 3.53 -14.49
CA ALA A 40 0.61 2.26 -14.03
C ALA A 40 -0.36 2.44 -12.86
N VAL A 41 -1.35 1.56 -12.81
CA VAL A 41 -2.29 1.37 -11.71
C VAL A 41 -1.79 0.23 -10.86
N TYR A 42 -1.81 0.41 -9.55
CA TYR A 42 -1.47 -0.60 -8.57
C TYR A 42 -2.60 -0.74 -7.57
N TRP A 43 -2.86 -1.96 -7.11
CA TRP A 43 -3.89 -2.20 -6.10
C TRP A 43 -3.61 -3.46 -5.29
N THR A 44 -4.24 -3.52 -4.13
CA THR A 44 -4.25 -4.68 -3.23
C THR A 44 -5.51 -5.51 -3.41
N THR A 45 -5.41 -6.79 -3.11
CA THR A 45 -6.56 -7.68 -2.94
C THR A 45 -6.63 -8.19 -1.51
N MET A 46 -7.84 -8.25 -0.97
CA MET A 46 -8.10 -8.80 0.36
C MET A 46 -8.08 -10.31 0.41
N GLY A 47 -8.15 -10.99 -0.74
CA GLY A 47 -8.29 -12.44 -0.78
C GLY A 47 -9.75 -12.90 -0.81
N THR A 48 -9.96 -14.21 -0.82
CA THR A 48 -11.31 -14.80 -0.82
C THR A 48 -11.72 -15.15 0.60
N PRO A 49 -12.81 -14.57 1.14
CA PRO A 49 -13.21 -14.88 2.49
C PRO A 49 -13.74 -16.30 2.58
N THR A 50 -13.38 -17.00 3.65
CA THR A 50 -14.14 -18.17 4.08
C THR A 50 -15.40 -17.71 4.79
N LEU A 51 -16.51 -18.41 4.58
CA LEU A 51 -17.77 -18.10 5.25
C LEU A 51 -17.91 -18.93 6.53
N ASP A 52 -18.22 -18.27 7.64
CA ASP A 52 -18.59 -18.90 8.90
C ASP A 52 -20.10 -18.73 9.13
N PRO A 53 -20.92 -19.78 8.86
CA PRO A 53 -22.36 -19.72 9.06
C PRO A 53 -22.77 -19.47 10.52
N ALA A 54 -21.91 -19.76 11.49
CA ALA A 54 -22.20 -19.53 12.91
C ALA A 54 -22.21 -18.03 13.27
N LYS A 55 -21.57 -17.18 12.45
CA LYS A 55 -21.55 -15.72 12.64
C LYS A 55 -22.71 -15.00 11.93
N GLY A 56 -23.61 -15.74 11.29
CA GLY A 56 -24.81 -15.20 10.64
C GLY A 56 -24.63 -14.97 9.13
N THR A 57 -25.03 -13.81 8.64
CA THR A 57 -24.99 -13.46 7.21
C THR A 57 -24.32 -12.11 6.97
N GLY A 58 -23.93 -11.84 5.71
CA GLY A 58 -23.24 -10.61 5.33
C GLY A 58 -21.79 -10.56 5.81
N GLU A 59 -21.22 -9.35 5.92
CA GLU A 59 -19.82 -9.13 6.30
C GLU A 59 -19.42 -9.80 7.61
N ALA A 60 -20.35 -9.96 8.55
CA ALA A 60 -20.09 -10.64 9.83
C ALA A 60 -19.75 -12.13 9.66
N ALA A 61 -20.21 -12.76 8.57
CA ALA A 61 -19.92 -14.15 8.25
C ALA A 61 -18.63 -14.33 7.44
N GLU A 62 -18.01 -13.25 6.98
CA GLU A 62 -16.82 -13.30 6.12
C GLU A 62 -15.55 -13.30 6.97
N ASP A 63 -14.70 -14.31 6.77
CA ASP A 63 -13.38 -14.41 7.39
C ASP A 63 -12.30 -14.31 6.32
N PHE A 64 -11.58 -13.18 6.32
CA PHE A 64 -10.47 -12.89 5.40
C PHE A 64 -9.10 -13.32 5.95
N SER A 65 -9.06 -14.11 7.03
CA SER A 65 -7.81 -14.68 7.56
C SER A 65 -7.02 -15.61 6.61
N PRO A 66 -7.60 -16.23 5.56
CA PRO A 66 -6.81 -16.94 4.56
C PRO A 66 -5.76 -16.03 3.90
N CYS A 67 -4.53 -16.51 3.79
CA CYS A 67 -3.48 -15.80 3.08
C CYS A 67 -3.53 -16.14 1.59
N ASP A 68 -4.42 -15.48 0.85
CA ASP A 68 -4.59 -15.64 -0.60
C ASP A 68 -4.67 -14.30 -1.39
N GLY A 69 -4.52 -13.15 -0.70
CA GLY A 69 -4.40 -11.83 -1.31
C GLY A 69 -3.02 -11.53 -1.93
N GLY A 70 -2.94 -10.41 -2.64
CA GLY A 70 -1.73 -9.96 -3.35
C GLY A 70 -1.70 -8.46 -3.66
N VAL A 71 -0.66 -8.05 -4.42
CA VAL A 71 -0.52 -6.69 -4.97
C VAL A 71 -0.33 -6.80 -6.48
N HIS A 72 -1.12 -6.05 -7.22
CA HIS A 72 -1.21 -6.18 -8.67
C HIS A 72 -0.87 -4.86 -9.37
N ALA A 73 -0.53 -4.96 -10.65
CA ALA A 73 -0.21 -3.80 -11.48
C ALA A 73 -0.77 -3.95 -12.90
N MET A 74 -1.21 -2.85 -13.50
CA MET A 74 -1.54 -2.78 -14.92
C MET A 74 -1.21 -1.39 -15.47
N ASN A 75 -1.15 -1.24 -16.79
CA ASN A 75 -1.04 0.06 -17.44
C ASN A 75 -2.41 0.79 -17.44
N LEU A 76 -2.39 2.12 -17.56
CA LEU A 76 -3.61 2.94 -17.61
C LEU A 76 -4.51 2.71 -18.84
N ASP A 77 -4.00 2.02 -19.85
CA ASP A 77 -4.75 1.57 -21.03
C ASP A 77 -5.34 0.16 -20.86
N GLY A 78 -5.21 -0.44 -19.65
CA GLY A 78 -5.69 -1.79 -19.33
C GLY A 78 -4.72 -2.92 -19.72
N THR A 79 -3.60 -2.61 -20.38
CA THR A 79 -2.61 -3.61 -20.80
C THR A 79 -1.62 -3.96 -19.69
N GLY A 80 -0.79 -4.98 -19.92
CA GLY A 80 0.37 -5.24 -19.07
C GLY A 80 0.05 -5.68 -17.64
N ARG A 81 -1.13 -6.31 -17.44
CA ARG A 81 -1.53 -6.87 -16.15
C ARG A 81 -0.50 -7.88 -15.66
N ARG A 82 -0.07 -7.72 -14.41
CA ARG A 82 0.81 -8.65 -13.70
C ARG A 82 0.58 -8.61 -12.19
N ASP A 83 1.03 -9.65 -11.51
CA ASP A 83 1.19 -9.65 -10.06
C ASP A 83 2.54 -9.05 -9.70
N LEU A 84 2.51 -7.95 -8.94
CA LEU A 84 3.71 -7.35 -8.39
C LEU A 84 4.16 -8.11 -7.13
N VAL A 85 3.19 -8.52 -6.33
CA VAL A 85 3.32 -9.48 -5.23
C VAL A 85 2.27 -10.56 -5.48
N ARG A 86 2.71 -11.82 -5.57
CA ARG A 86 1.85 -12.93 -5.95
C ARG A 86 0.71 -13.13 -4.93
N PRO A 87 -0.50 -13.51 -5.39
CA PRO A 87 -1.53 -14.07 -4.53
C PRO A 87 -0.95 -15.14 -3.59
N GLY A 88 -1.41 -15.15 -2.35
CA GLY A 88 -0.86 -16.02 -1.31
C GLY A 88 0.25 -15.41 -0.47
N THR A 89 0.62 -14.16 -0.75
CA THR A 89 1.67 -13.45 0.02
C THR A 89 1.07 -12.41 0.97
N VAL A 90 -0.10 -11.86 0.65
CA VAL A 90 -0.81 -10.88 1.49
C VAL A 90 -2.02 -11.57 2.09
N THR A 91 -2.31 -11.33 3.38
CA THR A 91 -3.50 -11.91 4.01
C THR A 91 -4.72 -11.12 3.60
N THR A 92 -4.81 -9.87 4.00
CA THR A 92 -5.93 -9.00 3.68
C THR A 92 -5.41 -7.61 3.34
N GLY A 93 -5.02 -7.45 2.06
CA GLY A 93 -4.46 -6.20 1.57
C GLY A 93 -5.51 -5.08 1.64
N LYS A 94 -5.18 -4.04 2.40
CA LYS A 94 -6.01 -2.84 2.58
C LYS A 94 -5.39 -1.64 1.89
N GLN A 95 -5.50 -0.45 2.47
CA GLN A 95 -5.06 0.80 1.86
C GLN A 95 -3.64 0.68 1.30
N LEU A 96 -3.46 1.15 0.07
CA LEU A 96 -2.20 1.19 -0.66
C LEU A 96 -1.83 2.65 -0.89
N VAL A 97 -0.55 3.00 -0.73
CA VAL A 97 0.00 4.32 -1.01
C VAL A 97 1.32 4.21 -1.77
N SER A 98 1.60 5.20 -2.61
CA SER A 98 2.89 5.36 -3.30
C SER A 98 3.66 6.52 -2.68
N ASP A 99 5.00 6.43 -2.62
CA ASP A 99 5.86 7.58 -2.29
C ASP A 99 6.18 8.48 -3.50
N GLY A 100 5.75 8.09 -4.71
CA GLY A 100 6.04 8.77 -5.96
C GLY A 100 7.48 8.60 -6.47
N ASP A 101 8.29 7.79 -5.81
CA ASP A 101 9.69 7.49 -6.15
C ASP A 101 9.92 5.98 -6.37
N GLY A 102 8.86 5.29 -6.83
CA GLY A 102 8.90 3.89 -7.21
C GLY A 102 8.76 2.92 -6.05
N SER A 103 8.27 3.33 -4.89
CA SER A 103 7.87 2.41 -3.82
C SER A 103 6.39 2.49 -3.49
N LEU A 104 5.82 1.33 -3.25
CA LEU A 104 4.44 1.12 -2.83
C LEU A 104 4.43 0.56 -1.41
N TYR A 105 3.46 1.00 -0.61
CA TYR A 105 3.29 0.62 0.78
C TYR A 105 1.83 0.28 1.03
N TRP A 106 1.56 -0.82 1.72
CA TRP A 106 0.20 -1.19 2.07
C TRP A 106 0.12 -1.73 3.49
N SER A 107 -1.07 -1.61 4.05
CA SER A 107 -1.44 -2.30 5.28
C SER A 107 -2.06 -3.66 4.96
N ASP A 108 -1.68 -4.68 5.72
CA ASP A 108 -2.28 -6.01 5.70
C ASP A 108 -3.01 -6.22 7.04
N ARG A 109 -4.34 -6.28 7.00
CA ARG A 109 -5.20 -6.20 8.19
C ARG A 109 -5.02 -7.42 9.09
N GLU A 110 -5.44 -8.60 8.63
CA GLU A 110 -5.31 -9.88 9.33
C GLU A 110 -3.86 -10.36 9.35
N GLY A 111 -3.05 -9.94 8.36
CA GLY A 111 -1.61 -10.17 8.36
C GLY A 111 -0.83 -9.29 9.35
N ARG A 112 -1.49 -8.29 9.96
CA ARG A 112 -1.00 -7.42 11.05
C ARG A 112 0.34 -6.75 10.75
N ARG A 113 0.51 -6.27 9.52
CA ARG A 113 1.76 -5.68 9.08
C ARG A 113 1.57 -4.53 8.12
N VAL A 114 2.61 -3.71 8.01
CA VAL A 114 2.76 -2.74 6.92
C VAL A 114 3.96 -3.17 6.11
N SER A 115 3.74 -3.38 4.82
CA SER A 115 4.76 -3.89 3.90
C SER A 115 5.06 -2.87 2.80
N ARG A 116 6.23 -3.02 2.18
CA ARG A 116 6.71 -2.20 1.07
C ARG A 116 7.20 -3.09 -0.07
N VAL A 117 6.98 -2.65 -1.31
CA VAL A 117 7.62 -3.23 -2.50
C VAL A 117 7.96 -2.11 -3.49
N ARG A 118 8.95 -2.31 -4.35
CA ARG A 118 9.20 -1.41 -5.47
C ARG A 118 8.20 -1.64 -6.60
N THR A 119 7.96 -0.63 -7.43
CA THR A 119 7.08 -0.70 -8.61
C THR A 119 7.56 -1.68 -9.69
N ASP A 120 8.82 -2.09 -9.63
CA ASP A 120 9.44 -3.15 -10.44
C ASP A 120 9.29 -4.57 -9.84
N GLY A 121 8.71 -4.68 -8.64
CA GLY A 121 8.45 -5.94 -7.92
C GLY A 121 9.59 -6.38 -7.01
N SER A 122 10.72 -5.66 -7.00
CA SER A 122 11.84 -5.96 -6.11
C SER A 122 11.68 -5.34 -4.71
N GLY A 123 12.53 -5.76 -3.78
CA GLY A 123 12.64 -5.13 -2.47
C GLY A 123 11.42 -5.29 -1.57
N LEU A 124 10.64 -6.36 -1.75
CA LEU A 124 9.55 -6.73 -0.85
C LEU A 124 10.08 -6.86 0.59
N THR A 125 9.49 -6.12 1.52
CA THR A 125 9.90 -6.12 2.92
C THR A 125 8.76 -5.68 3.85
N ASP A 126 8.73 -6.22 5.06
CA ASP A 126 7.82 -5.78 6.11
C ASP A 126 8.49 -4.68 6.94
N LEU A 127 7.79 -3.55 7.11
CA LEU A 127 8.28 -2.38 7.86
C LEU A 127 7.75 -2.38 9.30
N VAL A 128 6.52 -2.84 9.48
CA VAL A 128 5.86 -3.00 10.79
C VAL A 128 5.29 -4.41 10.83
N VAL A 129 5.51 -5.12 11.92
CA VAL A 129 4.90 -6.44 12.18
C VAL A 129 4.41 -6.44 13.61
N ASN A 130 3.10 -6.48 13.78
CA ASN A 130 2.47 -6.57 15.10
C ASN A 130 2.38 -8.04 15.54
N PRO A 131 2.46 -8.31 16.85
CA PRO A 131 2.25 -9.65 17.38
C PRO A 131 0.83 -10.16 17.11
N PRO A 132 0.58 -11.46 17.26
CA PRO A 132 -0.77 -11.96 17.31
C PRO A 132 -1.59 -11.33 18.43
N GLY A 133 -2.86 -11.03 18.15
CA GLY A 133 -3.75 -10.38 19.11
C GLY A 133 -5.12 -10.10 18.51
N ASP A 134 -5.87 -9.24 19.19
CA ASP A 134 -7.18 -8.77 18.76
C ASP A 134 -7.06 -7.70 17.65
N ILE A 135 -8.19 -7.07 17.34
CA ILE A 135 -8.31 -6.02 16.31
C ILE A 135 -7.34 -4.85 16.51
N SER A 136 -6.78 -4.65 17.72
CA SER A 136 -5.79 -3.60 17.97
C SER A 136 -4.46 -3.86 17.28
N GLN A 137 -4.19 -5.10 16.88
CA GLN A 137 -2.98 -5.49 16.16
C GLN A 137 -3.13 -5.40 14.65
N GLU A 138 -4.35 -5.21 14.15
CA GLU A 138 -4.64 -5.14 12.71
C GLU A 138 -4.21 -3.81 12.09
N CYS A 139 -3.73 -3.88 10.84
CA CYS A 139 -3.32 -2.70 10.07
C CYS A 139 -4.32 -2.42 8.95
N VAL A 140 -5.04 -1.29 9.00
CA VAL A 140 -6.06 -0.94 7.98
C VAL A 140 -5.65 0.23 7.08
N GLY A 141 -4.88 1.17 7.61
CA GLY A 141 -4.48 2.39 6.92
C GLY A 141 -2.99 2.63 6.95
N VAL A 142 -2.48 3.28 5.91
CA VAL A 142 -1.07 3.69 5.79
C VAL A 142 -0.98 5.03 5.08
N ALA A 143 -0.02 5.86 5.49
CA ALA A 143 0.33 7.10 4.82
C ALA A 143 1.86 7.25 4.82
N VAL A 144 2.40 7.88 3.78
CA VAL A 144 3.84 8.11 3.64
C VAL A 144 4.12 9.60 3.50
N ASP A 145 5.22 10.05 4.10
CA ASP A 145 5.77 11.41 3.97
C ASP A 145 7.17 11.30 3.32
N PRO A 146 7.28 11.48 1.99
CA PRO A 146 8.55 11.38 1.27
C PRO A 146 9.59 12.44 1.67
N GLY A 147 9.20 13.46 2.45
CA GLY A 147 10.01 14.65 2.72
C GLY A 147 10.93 14.59 3.94
N ARG A 148 10.85 13.56 4.81
CA ARG A 148 11.67 13.48 6.03
C ARG A 148 13.03 12.82 5.82
N VAL A 149 13.89 13.44 4.99
CA VAL A 149 15.34 13.27 5.13
C VAL A 149 15.78 14.05 6.38
N ARG A 150 15.80 13.40 7.56
CA ARG A 150 16.53 13.96 8.70
C ARG A 150 18.01 13.94 8.35
N ARG A 151 18.56 15.07 7.86
CA ARG A 151 20.01 15.26 7.87
C ARG A 151 20.45 15.24 9.34
N PRO A 152 21.44 14.43 9.75
CA PRO A 152 22.04 14.58 11.06
C PRO A 152 22.57 16.00 11.16
N SER A 153 22.16 16.75 12.19
CA SER A 153 22.87 17.97 12.53
C SER A 153 24.27 17.53 12.96
N ARG A 154 25.27 17.76 12.10
CA ARG A 154 26.64 17.80 12.59
C ARG A 154 26.66 18.93 13.62
N ARG A 155 26.78 18.59 14.90
CA ARG A 155 27.37 19.52 15.87
C ARG A 155 28.75 19.85 15.30
N GLY A 156 28.88 21.04 14.72
CA GLY A 156 30.20 21.58 14.42
C GLY A 156 31.02 21.63 15.72
N PRO A 157 32.34 21.45 15.65
CA PRO A 157 33.18 21.61 16.83
C PRO A 157 32.94 23.01 17.42
N ALA A 158 32.81 23.08 18.75
CA ALA A 158 32.67 24.35 19.44
C ALA A 158 33.82 25.29 19.01
N PRO A 159 33.56 26.56 18.66
CA PRO A 159 34.61 27.47 18.27
C PRO A 159 35.57 27.67 19.45
N GLY A 160 36.82 27.24 19.25
CA GLY A 160 37.93 27.55 20.14
C GLY A 160 38.10 29.06 20.25
N ARG A 161 38.29 29.56 21.48
CA ARG A 161 38.57 30.98 21.75
C ARG A 161 39.84 31.42 21.00
N PRO A 162 39.85 32.58 20.32
CA PRO A 162 41.10 33.15 19.82
C PRO A 162 41.87 33.83 20.97
N ARG A 163 43.18 33.56 21.06
CA ARG A 163 44.13 34.32 21.88
C ARG A 163 44.35 35.71 21.24
N PRO A 164 44.37 36.82 22.00
CA PRO A 164 44.73 38.12 21.45
C PRO A 164 46.25 38.26 21.31
N LEU A 165 46.71 38.57 20.09
CA LEU A 165 48.02 39.22 19.86
C LEU A 165 47.88 40.70 20.21
N ARG A 166 48.69 41.20 21.15
CA ARG A 166 48.88 42.63 21.40
C ARG A 166 50.00 43.13 20.49
N SER A 167 49.73 44.15 19.69
CA SER A 167 50.73 45.08 19.16
C SER A 167 50.42 46.47 19.71
N GLN A 168 51.32 46.96 20.55
CA GLN A 168 51.72 48.33 20.91
C GLN A 168 52.41 48.25 22.28
#